data_AF-A0A933D9B0-F1
#
_entry.id   AF-A0A933D9B0-F1
#
_cell.length_a   1.000
_cell.length_b   1.000
_cell.length_c   1.000
_cell.angle_alpha   90.00
_cell.angle_beta   90.00
_cell.angle_gamma   90.00
#
_symmetry.space_group_name_H-M   'P 1'
#
loop_
_entity.id
_entity.type
_entity.pdbx_description
1 polymer ?
#
loop_
_entity_poly.entity_id
_entity_poly.type
_entity_poly.pdbx_seq_one_letter_code
_entity_poly.pdbx_strand_id
1 'polypeptide(L)' 'MLARQARLLIWAKLDPKTLKVAPWQRSRLLEQAKKWDRDKLLAFHSELLNLDRANKRSRLPEDLSSSLDLLIASI' A
#
# COMPACT_ATOMS: atom_id res chain seq x y z
N MET A 1 3.82 -1.96 8.39
CA MET A 1 3.55 -3.23 7.65
C MET A 1 2.71 -3.02 6.39
N LEU A 2 1.72 -2.12 6.41
CA LEU A 2 0.83 -1.80 5.28
C LEU A 2 1.56 -1.29 4.02
N ALA A 3 2.48 -0.32 4.16
CA ALA A 3 3.28 0.19 3.04
C ALA A 3 4.07 -0.91 2.31
N ARG A 4 4.62 -1.88 3.07
CA ARG A 4 5.30 -3.05 2.50
C ARG A 4 4.35 -3.90 1.67
N GLN A 5 3.12 -4.12 2.15
CA GLN A 5 2.10 -4.88 1.41
C GLN A 5 1.67 -4.15 0.14
N ALA A 6 1.40 -2.84 0.20
CA ALA A 6 1.10 -2.02 -0.97
C ALA A 6 2.23 -2.10 -2.01
N ARG A 7 3.49 -2.03 -1.58
CA ARG A 7 4.66 -2.23 -2.46
C ARG A 7 4.68 -3.61 -3.12
N LEU A 8 4.34 -4.67 -2.39
CA LEU A 8 4.27 -6.02 -2.97
C LEU A 8 3.15 -6.13 -4.02
N LEU A 9 2.00 -5.48 -3.78
CA LEU A 9 0.91 -5.40 -4.76
C LEU A 9 1.32 -4.62 -6.01
N ILE A 10 2.08 -3.53 -5.86
CA ILE A 10 2.63 -2.77 -6.98
C ILE A 10 3.51 -3.67 -7.85
N TRP A 11 4.45 -4.39 -7.24
CA TRP A 11 5.31 -5.34 -7.97
C TRP A 11 4.52 -6.49 -8.59
N ALA A 12 3.51 -7.01 -7.89
CA ALA A 12 2.60 -8.02 -8.44
C ALA A 12 1.87 -7.53 -9.69
N LYS A 13 1.61 -6.22 -9.81
CA LYS A 13 0.94 -5.64 -10.97
C LYS A 13 1.89 -5.25 -12.11
N LEU A 14 3.09 -4.76 -11.78
CA LEU A 14 4.07 -4.29 -12.77
C LEU A 14 4.91 -5.42 -13.36
N ASP A 15 5.48 -6.27 -12.51
CA ASP A 15 6.31 -7.39 -12.93
C ASP A 15 6.24 -8.55 -11.91
N PRO A 16 5.24 -9.44 -12.06
CA PRO A 16 5.04 -10.61 -11.22
C PRO A 16 6.29 -11.51 -11.07
N LYS A 17 7.17 -11.55 -12.06
CA LYS A 17 8.31 -12.49 -12.10
C LYS A 17 9.36 -12.12 -11.07
N THR A 18 9.48 -10.83 -10.75
CA THR A 18 10.46 -10.29 -9.77
C THR A 18 10.09 -10.56 -8.32
N LEU A 19 8.85 -10.97 -8.03
CA LEU A 19 8.42 -11.28 -6.67
C LEU A 19 9.12 -12.53 -6.11
N LYS A 20 10.05 -12.31 -5.17
CA LYS A 20 10.73 -13.35 -4.39
C LYS A 20 9.94 -13.69 -3.12
N VAL A 21 8.78 -14.30 -3.28
CA VAL A 21 7.91 -14.76 -2.18
C VAL A 21 7.46 -16.20 -2.40
N ALA A 22 6.95 -16.86 -1.36
CA ALA A 22 6.43 -18.22 -1.48
C ALA A 22 5.28 -18.31 -2.51
N PRO A 23 5.09 -19.44 -3.21
CA PRO A 23 4.09 -19.57 -4.27
C PRO A 23 2.67 -19.21 -3.84
N TRP A 24 2.24 -19.66 -2.64
CA TRP A 24 0.92 -19.33 -2.09
C TRP A 24 0.74 -17.82 -1.87
N GLN A 25 1.81 -17.13 -1.46
CA GLN A 25 1.78 -15.69 -1.24
C GLN A 25 1.75 -14.95 -2.57
N ARG A 26 2.50 -15.41 -3.57
CA ARG A 26 2.48 -14.86 -4.93
C ARG A 26 1.07 -14.93 -5.50
N SER A 27 0.40 -16.10 -5.46
CA SER A 27 -0.97 -16.25 -5.96
C SER A 27 -1.94 -15.29 -5.28
N ARG A 28 -1.87 -15.17 -3.94
CA ARG A 28 -2.70 -14.24 -3.19
C ARG A 28 -2.43 -12.77 -3.56
N LEU A 29 -1.17 -12.38 -3.74
CA LEU A 29 -0.80 -11.02 -4.15
C LEU A 29 -1.32 -10.69 -5.55
N LEU A 30 -1.24 -11.63 -6.49
CA LEU A 30 -1.74 -11.45 -7.85
C LEU A 30 -3.26 -11.26 -7.86
N GLU A 31 -4.01 -12.09 -7.12
CA GLU A 31 -5.46 -11.92 -7.00
C GLU A 31 -5.87 -10.61 -6.34
N GLN A 32 -5.10 -10.14 -5.34
CA GLN A 32 -5.33 -8.83 -4.74
C GLN A 32 -5.01 -7.68 -5.70
N ALA A 33 -3.89 -7.76 -6.43
CA ALA A 33 -3.45 -6.72 -7.34
C ALA A 33 -4.42 -6.50 -8.52
N LYS A 34 -5.15 -7.54 -8.96
CA LYS A 34 -6.19 -7.43 -9.98
C LYS A 34 -7.33 -6.47 -9.61
N LYS A 35 -7.64 -6.32 -8.31
CA LYS A 35 -8.75 -5.49 -7.83
C LYS A 35 -8.45 -4.00 -7.80
N TRP A 36 -7.18 -3.64 -7.93
CA TRP A 36 -6.74 -2.27 -7.88
C TRP A 36 -6.61 -1.71 -9.28
N ASP A 37 -6.90 -0.43 -9.47
CA ASP A 37 -6.32 0.33 -10.58
C ASP A 37 -4.83 0.63 -10.31
N ARG A 38 -4.01 0.72 -11.37
CA ARG A 38 -2.56 0.89 -11.22
C ARG A 38 -2.24 2.22 -10.55
N ASP A 39 -2.85 3.29 -11.03
CA ASP A 39 -2.53 4.65 -10.60
C ASP A 39 -3.09 4.90 -9.20
N LYS A 40 -4.29 4.38 -8.92
CA LYS A 40 -4.85 4.35 -7.55
C LYS A 40 -3.92 3.65 -6.55
N LEU A 41 -3.35 2.49 -6.90
CA LEU A 41 -2.45 1.76 -6.01
C LEU A 41 -1.13 2.51 -5.74
N LEU A 42 -0.60 3.19 -6.76
CA LEU A 42 0.59 4.04 -6.63
C LEU A 42 0.31 5.27 -5.75
N ALA A 43 -0.86 5.91 -5.95
CA ALA A 43 -1.32 7.02 -5.12
C ALA A 43 -1.46 6.59 -3.66
N PHE A 44 -2.17 5.49 -3.40
CA PHE A 44 -2.34 4.93 -2.05
C PHE A 44 -1.00 4.63 -1.36
N HIS A 45 -0.05 4.00 -2.06
CA HIS A 45 1.28 3.75 -1.49
C HIS A 45 2.04 5.05 -1.16
N SER A 46 1.89 6.09 -1.99
CA SER A 46 2.52 7.39 -1.78
C SER A 46 1.91 8.13 -0.58
N GLU A 47 0.59 8.08 -0.42
CA GLU A 47 -0.11 8.65 0.73
C GLU A 47 0.26 7.93 2.03
N LEU A 48 0.33 6.58 2.02
CA LEU A 48 0.84 5.82 3.17
C LEU A 48 2.26 6.23 3.57
N LEU A 49 3.13 6.52 2.61
CA LEU A 49 4.50 6.98 2.87
C LEU A 49 4.52 8.39 3.46
N ASN A 50 3.63 9.27 3.00
CA ASN A 50 3.49 10.62 3.53
C ASN A 50 2.97 10.61 4.97
N LEU A 51 1.98 9.75 5.28
CA LEU A 51 1.50 9.54 6.64
C LEU A 51 2.60 9.01 7.56
N ASP A 52 3.37 8.01 7.13
CA ASP A 52 4.49 7.49 7.93
C ASP A 52 5.54 8.58 8.24
N ARG A 53 5.86 9.42 7.26
CA ARG A 53 6.77 10.56 7.45
C ARG A 53 6.20 11.62 8.39
N ALA A 54 4.92 11.94 8.26
CA ALA A 54 4.25 12.92 9.11
C ALA A 54 4.16 12.41 10.56
N ASN A 55 3.77 11.16 10.75
CA ASN A 55 3.70 10.51 12.07
C ASN A 55 5.05 10.53 12.79
N LYS A 56 6.12 10.12 12.09
CA LYS A 56 7.49 10.12 12.65
C LYS A 56 8.03 11.50 12.98
N ARG A 57 7.45 12.56 12.39
CA ARG A 57 7.81 13.95 12.66
C ARG A 57 6.87 14.62 13.66
N SER A 58 5.90 13.90 14.22
CA SER A 58 4.81 14.45 15.04
C SER A 58 4.08 15.61 14.36
N ARG A 59 3.85 15.48 13.04
CA ARG A 59 3.19 16.48 12.18
C ARG A 59 1.82 16.02 11.69
N LEU A 60 1.29 14.92 12.21
CA LEU A 60 -0.09 14.58 11.94
C LEU A 60 -1.00 15.60 12.65
N PRO A 61 -2.02 16.15 11.97
CA PRO A 61 -2.98 17.05 12.61
C PRO A 61 -3.80 16.32 13.68
N GLU A 62 -4.07 15.04 13.44
CA GLU A 62 -4.76 14.09 14.30
C GLU A 62 -3.85 12.90 14.70
N ASP A 63 -4.42 11.85 15.29
CA ASP A 63 -3.68 10.62 15.58
C ASP A 63 -3.56 9.72 14.34
N LEU A 64 -2.58 8.81 14.35
CA LEU A 64 -2.33 7.93 13.21
C LEU A 64 -3.56 7.10 12.81
N SER A 65 -4.40 6.70 13.78
CA SER A 65 -5.59 5.91 13.50
C SER A 65 -6.57 6.71 12.63
N SER A 66 -6.91 7.92 13.07
CA SER A 66 -7.83 8.79 12.33
C SER A 66 -7.31 9.13 10.93
N SER A 67 -6.00 9.40 10.81
CA SER A 67 -5.39 9.65 9.49
C SER A 67 -5.51 8.44 8.55
N LEU A 68 -5.39 7.22 9.06
CA LEU A 68 -5.54 6.00 8.27
C LEU A 68 -6.99 5.74 7.89
N ASP A 69 -7.94 6.02 8.79
CA ASP A 69 -9.38 5.88 8.51
C ASP A 69 -9.81 6.84 7.38
N LEU A 70 -9.32 8.09 7.42
CA LEU A 70 -9.55 9.07 6.35
C LEU A 70 -8.97 8.61 5.01
N LEU A 71 -7.77 8.05 5.03
CA LEU A 71 -7.13 7.50 3.83
C LEU A 71 -7.92 6.32 3.25
N ILE A 72 -8.44 5.42 4.10
CA ILE A 72 -9.22 4.27 3.61
C ILE A 72 -10.56 4.73 3.01
N ALA A 73 -11.19 5.75 3.59
CA ALA A 73 -12.45 6.29 3.12
C ALA A 73 -12.36 6.99 1.74
N SER A 74 -11.16 7.38 1.30
CA SER A 74 -10.96 8.13 0.04
C SER A 74 -10.71 7.27 -1.21
N ILE A 75 -10.61 5.93 -1.07
CA ILE A 75 -10.15 4.99 -2.12
C ILE A 75 -11.30 4.37 -2.92
#